data_AF-A0A7V0TC93-F1
#
_entry.id   AF-A0A7V0TC93-F1
#
_cell.length_a   1.000
_cell.length_b   1.000
_cell.length_c   1.000
_cell.angle_alpha   90.00
_cell.angle_beta   90.00
_cell.angle_gamma   90.00
#
_symmetry.space_group_name_H-M   'P 1'
#
loop_
_entity.id
_entity.type
_entity.pdbx_description
1 polymer ?
#
loop_
_entity_poly.entity_id
_entity_poly.type
_entity_poly.pdbx_seq_one_letter_code
_entity_poly.pdbx_strand_id
1 'polypeptide(L)'
;YKYQQHKREKESKKKQHVIQVKEVRFRPGTEKHDLETKGRKIREFLIDGAKVKITIMFRGREMAHQDFGHQTMNSILEMLDDIAKPDYPPKMEGRFLSTVLTPKT
;
A
#
# COMPACT_ATOMS: atom_id res chain seq x y z
N TYR A 1 -15.12 40.35 9.26
CA TYR A 1 -14.08 39.46 9.85
C TYR A 1 -14.31 37.97 9.56
N LYS A 2 -15.49 37.40 9.85
CA LYS A 2 -15.81 35.97 9.60
C LYS A 2 -15.67 35.50 8.13
N TYR A 3 -15.92 36.37 7.15
CA TYR A 3 -15.85 36.01 5.72
C TYR A 3 -14.39 35.75 5.24
N GLN A 4 -13.42 36.54 5.71
CA GLN A 4 -12.02 36.35 5.33
C GLN A 4 -11.41 35.11 6.00
N GLN A 5 -11.80 34.80 7.24
CA GLN A 5 -11.41 33.57 7.93
C GLN A 5 -11.88 32.33 7.16
N HIS A 6 -13.16 32.26 6.80
CA HIS A 6 -13.68 31.14 6.01
C HIS A 6 -13.05 31.01 4.63
N LYS A 7 -12.70 32.12 3.98
CA LYS A 7 -12.00 32.08 2.69
C LYS A 7 -10.58 31.54 2.85
N ARG A 8 -9.86 31.97 3.90
CA ARG A 8 -8.50 31.50 4.22
C ARG A 8 -8.49 30.02 4.64
N GLU A 9 -9.49 29.57 5.40
CA GLU A 9 -9.66 28.15 5.74
C GLU A 9 -9.96 27.28 4.52
N LYS A 10 -10.81 27.76 3.59
CA LYS A 10 -11.09 27.05 2.34
C LYS A 10 -9.86 26.99 1.42
N GLU A 11 -9.10 28.07 1.33
CA GLU A 11 -7.84 28.08 0.57
C GLU A 11 -6.78 27.19 1.21
N SER A 12 -6.69 27.17 2.55
CA SER A 12 -5.77 26.29 3.28
C SER A 12 -6.13 24.81 3.11
N LYS A 13 -7.42 24.46 3.20
CA LYS A 13 -7.90 23.09 2.96
C LYS A 13 -7.69 22.62 1.52
N LYS A 14 -7.78 23.52 0.53
CA LYS A 14 -7.51 23.20 -0.88
C LYS A 14 -6.02 22.99 -1.17
N LYS A 15 -5.14 23.65 -0.41
CA LYS A 15 -3.67 23.50 -0.51
C LYS A 15 -3.13 22.31 0.26
N GLN A 16 -3.93 21.70 1.14
CA GLN A 16 -3.54 20.47 1.82
C GLN A 16 -3.47 19.34 0.80
N HIS A 17 -2.25 18.87 0.52
CA HIS A 17 -2.02 17.71 -0.32
C HIS A 17 -2.63 16.49 0.38
N VAL A 18 -3.77 16.00 -0.12
CA VAL A 18 -4.44 14.84 0.46
C VAL A 18 -3.65 13.62 0.06
N ILE A 19 -2.83 13.11 0.97
CA ILE A 19 -2.11 11.84 0.77
C ILE A 19 -3.17 10.74 0.63
N GLN A 20 -3.34 10.25 -0.60
CA GLN A 20 -4.28 9.17 -0.88
C GLN A 20 -3.67 7.84 -0.44
N VAL A 21 -4.47 6.99 0.20
CA VAL A 21 -4.09 5.60 0.49
C VAL A 21 -4.76 4.70 -0.54
N LYS A 22 -3.96 4.07 -1.40
CA LYS A 22 -4.44 3.07 -2.36
C LYS A 22 -4.29 1.68 -1.76
N GLU A 23 -5.26 0.81 -1.96
CA GLU A 23 -5.17 -0.57 -1.49
C GLU A 23 -5.00 -1.52 -2.67
N VAL A 24 -4.02 -2.43 -2.58
CA VAL A 24 -3.77 -3.46 -3.57
C VAL A 24 -3.85 -4.83 -2.90
N ARG A 25 -4.70 -5.69 -3.46
CA ARG A 25 -4.97 -7.03 -2.92
C ARG A 25 -4.34 -8.14 -3.75
N PHE A 26 -3.75 -9.09 -3.05
CA PHE A 26 -3.10 -10.28 -3.60
C PHE A 26 -3.73 -11.55 -3.03
N ARG A 27 -3.52 -12.67 -3.73
CA ARG A 27 -3.95 -14.00 -3.28
C ARG A 27 -2.70 -14.84 -2.96
N PRO A 28 -2.82 -15.88 -2.11
CA PRO A 28 -1.74 -16.83 -1.88
C PRO A 28 -1.59 -17.63 -3.18
N GLY A 29 -0.38 -17.71 -3.73
CA GLY A 29 -0.14 -18.36 -5.03
C GLY A 29 -0.32 -17.47 -6.26
N THR A 30 -0.25 -16.14 -6.11
CA THR A 30 -0.12 -15.23 -7.26
C THR A 30 1.09 -15.62 -8.12
N GLU A 31 0.86 -15.86 -9.43
CA GLU A 31 1.92 -16.11 -10.38
C GLU A 31 2.84 -14.91 -10.56
N LYS A 32 4.11 -15.16 -10.91
CA LYS A 32 5.14 -14.14 -11.08
C LYS A 32 4.70 -13.00 -12.00
N HIS A 33 4.02 -13.30 -13.10
CA HIS A 33 3.54 -12.29 -14.05
C HIS A 33 2.47 -11.34 -13.48
N ASP A 34 1.54 -11.85 -12.66
CA ASP A 34 0.52 -11.02 -11.99
C ASP A 34 1.15 -10.17 -10.89
N LEU A 35 2.17 -10.71 -10.20
CA LEU A 35 2.96 -9.97 -9.20
C LEU A 35 3.69 -8.80 -9.84
N GLU A 36 4.38 -9.01 -10.97
CA GLU A 36 5.05 -7.94 -11.72
C GLU A 36 4.07 -6.86 -12.22
N THR A 37 2.92 -7.27 -12.76
CA THR A 37 1.90 -6.34 -13.27
C THR A 37 1.35 -5.45 -12.15
N LYS A 38 1.05 -6.03 -10.97
CA LYS A 38 0.60 -5.26 -9.81
C LYS A 38 1.72 -4.45 -9.18
N GLY A 39 2.95 -4.97 -9.16
CA GLY A 39 4.14 -4.26 -8.71
C GLY A 39 4.37 -2.96 -9.48
N ARG A 40 4.23 -2.99 -10.82
CA ARG A 40 4.28 -1.78 -11.67
C ARG A 40 3.21 -0.76 -11.28
N LYS A 41 1.96 -1.18 -11.07
CA LYS A 41 0.88 -0.30 -10.62
C LYS A 41 1.15 0.30 -9.24
N ILE A 42 1.67 -0.50 -8.31
CA ILE A 42 2.06 -0.02 -6.98
C ILE A 42 3.14 1.05 -7.11
N ARG A 43 4.15 0.82 -7.96
CA ARG A 43 5.20 1.80 -8.27
C ARG A 43 4.62 3.11 -8.82
N GLU A 44 3.67 3.05 -9.76
CA GLU A 44 2.99 4.25 -10.27
C GLU A 44 2.30 5.04 -9.15
N PHE A 45 1.58 4.36 -8.24
CA PHE A 45 0.94 5.02 -7.10
C PHE A 45 1.95 5.65 -6.13
N LEU A 46 3.09 4.99 -5.89
CA LEU A 46 4.12 5.51 -5.01
C LEU A 46 4.82 6.74 -5.61
N ILE A 47 5.06 6.73 -6.94
CA ILE A 47 5.63 7.87 -7.67
C ILE A 47 4.67 9.08 -7.64
N ASP A 48 3.35 8.85 -7.67
CA ASP A 48 2.32 9.90 -7.52
C ASP A 48 2.26 10.48 -6.08
N GLY A 49 3.06 9.96 -5.15
CA GLY A 49 3.07 10.40 -3.75
C GLY A 49 1.96 9.78 -2.89
N ALA A 50 1.23 8.80 -3.42
CA ALA A 50 0.22 8.06 -2.67
C ALA A 50 0.88 7.00 -1.77
N LYS A 51 0.29 6.76 -0.60
CA LYS A 51 0.63 5.60 0.23
C LYS A 51 -0.10 4.37 -0.32
N VAL A 52 0.53 3.20 -0.22
CA VAL A 52 -0.08 1.97 -0.74
C VAL A 52 -0.18 0.92 0.36
N LYS A 53 -1.40 0.48 0.68
CA LYS A 53 -1.66 -0.68 1.54
C LYS A 53 -1.64 -1.94 0.68
N ILE A 54 -0.66 -2.80 0.90
CA ILE A 54 -0.57 -4.12 0.28
C ILE A 54 -1.24 -5.12 1.22
N THR A 55 -2.17 -5.90 0.69
CA THR A 55 -2.89 -6.92 1.46
C THR A 55 -2.90 -8.25 0.73
N ILE A 56 -2.42 -9.31 1.36
CA ILE A 56 -2.56 -10.70 0.90
C ILE A 56 -3.73 -11.32 1.66
N MET A 57 -4.76 -11.76 0.94
CA MET A 57 -5.93 -12.41 1.54
C MET A 57 -5.75 -13.93 1.51
N PHE A 58 -5.81 -14.59 2.66
CA PHE A 58 -5.87 -16.05 2.75
C PHE A 58 -7.32 -16.54 2.78
N ARG A 59 -7.66 -17.63 2.08
CA ARG A 59 -8.98 -18.26 2.14
C ARG A 59 -8.90 -19.66 2.77
N GLY A 60 -9.68 -19.87 3.82
CA GLY A 60 -9.90 -21.20 4.42
C GLY A 60 -8.60 -21.91 4.80
N ARG A 61 -8.31 -23.03 4.14
CA ARG A 61 -7.13 -23.88 4.39
C ARG A 61 -5.79 -23.22 4.06
N GLU A 62 -5.80 -22.11 3.32
CA GLU A 62 -4.59 -21.37 2.98
C GLU A 62 -3.97 -20.63 4.17
N MET A 63 -4.68 -20.51 5.30
CA MET A 63 -4.07 -20.01 6.54
C MET A 63 -2.97 -20.92 7.08
N ALA A 64 -2.89 -22.19 6.66
CA ALA A 64 -1.77 -23.06 6.99
C ALA A 64 -0.49 -22.71 6.19
N HIS A 65 -0.62 -21.89 5.14
CA HIS A 65 0.44 -21.51 4.21
C HIS A 65 0.82 -20.03 4.38
N GLN A 66 0.97 -19.58 5.64
CA GLN A 66 1.37 -18.21 5.94
C GLN A 66 2.75 -17.90 5.37
N ASP A 67 3.66 -18.88 5.36
CA ASP A 67 5.01 -18.77 4.82
C ASP A 67 5.02 -18.31 3.36
N PHE A 68 4.12 -18.83 2.53
CA PHE A 68 4.00 -18.42 1.12
C PHE A 68 3.52 -16.98 0.98
N GLY A 69 2.60 -16.55 1.85
CA GLY A 69 2.18 -15.15 1.89
C GLY A 69 3.31 -14.23 2.33
N HIS A 70 4.08 -14.61 3.35
CA HIS A 70 5.25 -13.86 3.80
C HIS A 70 6.34 -13.76 2.71
N GLN A 71 6.63 -14.85 2.00
CA GLN A 71 7.58 -14.84 0.87
C GLN A 71 7.11 -13.92 -0.26
N THR A 72 5.82 -13.99 -0.61
CA THR A 72 5.23 -13.13 -1.63
C THR A 72 5.31 -11.66 -1.22
N MET A 73 4.98 -11.36 0.04
CA MET A 73 5.08 -10.00 0.58
C MET A 73 6.53 -9.50 0.53
N ASN A 74 7.48 -10.29 1.00
CA ASN A 74 8.89 -9.93 0.98
C ASN A 74 9.40 -9.66 -0.44
N SER A 75 9.00 -10.50 -1.41
CA SER A 75 9.36 -10.29 -2.82
C SER A 75 8.83 -8.95 -3.37
N ILE A 76 7.62 -8.55 -2.98
CA ILE A 76 7.04 -7.25 -3.36
C ILE A 76 7.78 -6.10 -2.67
N LEU A 77 8.12 -6.27 -1.38
CA LEU A 77 8.87 -5.26 -0.63
C LEU A 77 10.27 -5.04 -1.22
N GLU A 78 10.97 -6.12 -1.59
CA GLU A 78 12.29 -6.04 -2.23
C GLU A 78 12.21 -5.35 -3.60
N MET A 79 11.18 -5.64 -4.40
CA MET A 79 10.97 -5.00 -5.71
C MET A 79 10.71 -3.49 -5.61
N LEU A 80 10.16 -3.02 -4.49
CA LEU A 80 9.74 -1.64 -4.27
C LEU A 80 10.63 -0.90 -3.26
N ASP A 81 11.68 -1.53 -2.74
CA ASP A 81 12.58 -0.88 -1.79
C ASP A 81 13.29 0.31 -2.45
N ASP A 82 13.52 0.32 -3.76
CA ASP A 82 14.13 1.47 -4.44
C ASP A 82 13.31 2.77 -4.29
N ILE A 83 11.99 2.67 -4.18
CA ILE A 83 11.07 3.82 -4.20
C ILE A 83 10.21 4.00 -2.93
N ALA A 84 10.13 3.03 -2.04
CA ALA A 84 9.25 3.09 -0.87
C ALA A 84 9.80 2.35 0.35
N LYS A 85 9.36 2.75 1.54
CA LYS A 85 9.64 2.05 2.81
C LYS A 85 8.35 1.51 3.41
N PRO A 86 8.35 0.30 3.97
CA PRO A 86 7.25 -0.15 4.80
C PRO A 86 7.18 0.70 6.08
N ASP A 87 6.00 1.21 6.37
CA ASP A 87 5.71 1.97 7.61
C ASP A 87 5.75 1.00 8.82
N TYR A 88 5.29 -0.24 8.61
CA TYR A 88 5.28 -1.32 9.60
C TYR A 88 5.65 -2.65 8.94
N PRO A 89 6.27 -3.59 9.69
CA PRO A 89 6.49 -4.94 9.19
C PRO A 89 5.16 -5.62 8.81
N PRO A 90 5.15 -6.51 7.80
CA PRO A 90 3.95 -7.25 7.43
C PRO A 90 3.33 -7.96 8.61
N LYS A 91 2.05 -7.65 8.89
CA LYS A 91 1.34 -8.21 10.04
C LYS A 91 0.07 -8.93 9.60
N MET A 92 -0.21 -10.03 10.27
CA MET A 92 -1.47 -10.75 10.14
C MET A 92 -2.59 -10.00 10.87
N GLU A 93 -3.57 -9.50 10.10
CA GLU A 93 -4.84 -8.96 10.54
C GLU A 93 -5.95 -9.99 10.25
N GLY A 94 -6.03 -11.03 11.09
CA GLY A 94 -6.98 -12.13 10.90
C GLY A 94 -6.62 -12.98 9.68
N ARG A 95 -7.44 -12.90 8.61
CA ARG A 95 -7.20 -13.63 7.35
C ARG A 95 -6.35 -12.85 6.32
N PHE A 96 -5.80 -11.72 6.72
CA PHE A 96 -5.10 -10.80 5.84
C PHE A 96 -3.67 -10.60 6.33
N LEU A 97 -2.67 -10.76 5.47
CA LEU A 97 -1.32 -10.24 5.73
C LEU A 97 -1.22 -8.87 5.07
N SER A 98 -1.07 -7.82 5.85
CA SER A 98 -1.05 -6.46 5.32
C SER A 98 0.16 -5.65 5.78
N THR A 99 0.58 -4.70 4.94
CA THR A 99 1.56 -3.66 5.26
C THR A 99 1.24 -2.40 4.46
N VAL A 100 1.67 -1.25 4.94
CA VAL A 100 1.54 0.03 4.25
C VAL A 100 2.93 0.49 3.81
N LEU A 101 3.06 0.80 2.53
CA LEU A 101 4.23 1.42 1.95
C LEU A 101 4.05 2.93 1.87
N THR A 102 5.07 3.65 2.34
CA THR A 102 5.21 5.09 2.19
C THR A 102 6.31 5.36 1.16
N PRO A 103 6.06 6.22 0.14
CA PRO A 103 7.08 6.54 -0.85
C PRO A 103 8.29 7.21 -0.20
N LYS A 104 9.50 6.82 -0.65
CA LYS A 104 10.78 7.46 -0.35
C LYS A 104 10.86 8.73 -1.23
N THR A 105 9.97 9.70 -0.99
CA THR A 105 10.14 11.07 -1.51
C THR A 105 11.02 11.86 -0.56
#